data_AF-A0A2D8KF31-F1
#
_entry.id   AF-A0A2D8KF31-F1
#
_cell.length_a   1.000
_cell.length_b   1.000
_cell.length_c   1.000
_cell.angle_alpha   90.00
_cell.angle_beta   90.00
_cell.angle_gamma   90.00
#
_symmetry.space_group_name_H-M   'P 1'
#
loop_
_entity.id
_entity.type
_entity.pdbx_description
1 polymer ?
#
loop_
_entity_poly.entity_id
_entity_poly.type
_entity_poly.pdbx_seq_one_letter_code
_entity_poly.pdbx_strand_id
1 'polypeptide(L)' 'MTTILLSILLFGLFVFALSLRMILFNEPEVRGTCASQNPLLKSEEESCSYCGKKVKPGQECIKA' A
#
# COMPACT_ATOMS: atom_id res chain seq x y z
N MET A 1 -20.13 -7.81 -27.65
CA MET A 1 -20.75 -8.26 -26.39
C MET A 1 -19.82 -9.15 -25.58
N THR A 2 -19.24 -10.19 -26.18
CA THR A 2 -18.29 -11.13 -25.54
C THR A 2 -17.06 -10.44 -24.91
N THR A 3 -16.51 -9.44 -25.60
CA THR A 3 -15.36 -8.66 -25.12
C THR A 3 -15.66 -7.82 -23.87
N ILE A 4 -16.88 -7.28 -23.77
CA ILE A 4 -17.33 -6.48 -22.63
C ILE A 4 -17.55 -7.36 -21.39
N LEU A 5 -18.14 -8.54 -21.58
CA LEU A 5 -18.30 -9.52 -20.50
C LEU A 5 -16.94 -10.01 -19.98
N LEU A 6 -15.99 -10.28 -20.89
CA LEU A 6 -14.64 -10.71 -20.52
C LEU A 6 -13.86 -9.61 -19.80
N SER A 7 -13.98 -8.35 -20.23
CA SER A 7 -13.29 -7.23 -19.57
C SER A 7 -13.82 -6.97 -18.16
N ILE A 8 -15.15 -7.04 -17.96
CA ILE A 8 -15.76 -6.88 -16.63
C ILE A 8 -15.33 -8.03 -15.72
N LEU A 9 -15.31 -9.27 -16.21
CA LEU A 9 -14.85 -10.42 -15.45
C LEU A 9 -13.40 -10.27 -14.99
N LEU A 10 -12.51 -9.88 -15.91
CA LEU A 10 -11.08 -9.74 -15.63
C LEU A 10 -10.81 -8.58 -14.66
N PHE A 11 -11.50 -7.44 -14.85
CA PHE A 11 -11.39 -6.29 -13.96
C PHE A 11 -11.94 -6.59 -12.56
N GLY A 12 -13.07 -7.29 -12.48
CA GLY A 12 -13.65 -7.74 -11.21
C GLY A 12 -12.71 -8.67 -10.45
N LEU A 13 -12.08 -9.62 -11.16
CA LEU A 13 -11.11 -10.55 -10.56
C LEU A 13 -9.85 -9.82 -10.07
N PHE A 14 -9.38 -8.80 -10.79
CA PHE A 14 -8.25 -7.98 -10.36
C PHE A 14 -8.54 -7.23 -9.05
N VAL A 15 -9.69 -6.55 -8.95
CA VAL A 15 -10.08 -5.83 -7.73
C VAL A 15 -10.30 -6.81 -6.58
N PHE A 16 -10.93 -7.95 -6.85
CA PHE A 16 -11.12 -9.00 -5.84
C PHE A 16 -9.80 -9.54 -5.29
N ALA A 17 -8.81 -9.79 -6.16
CA ALA A 17 -7.48 -10.24 -5.74
C ALA A 17 -6.75 -9.21 -4.86
N LEU A 18 -6.91 -7.90 -5.15
CA LEU A 18 -6.37 -6.83 -4.31
C LEU A 18 -7.06 -6.77 -2.94
N SER A 19 -8.39 -6.93 -2.90
CA SER A 19 -9.15 -6.97 -1.65
C SER A 19 -8.80 -8.19 -0.80
N LEU A 20 -8.62 -9.36 -1.41
CA LEU A 20 -8.20 -10.58 -0.70
C LEU A 20 -6.84 -10.40 -0.03
N ARG A 21 -5.89 -9.73 -0.70
CA ARG A 21 -4.58 -9.44 -0.11
C ARG A 21 -4.70 -8.67 1.22
N MET A 22 -5.62 -7.71 1.32
CA MET A 22 -5.84 -6.93 2.54
C MET A 22 -6.40 -7.77 3.70
N ILE A 23 -7.17 -8.83 3.41
CA ILE A 23 -7.80 -9.69 4.41
C ILE A 23 -6.87 -10.82 4.86
N LEU A 24 -6.09 -11.40 3.93
CA LEU A 24 -5.15 -12.48 4.26
C LEU A 24 -3.88 -11.97 4.97
N PHE A 25 -3.43 -10.78 4.61
CA PHE A 25 -2.28 -10.14 5.23
C PHE A 25 -2.81 -9.04 6.13
N ASN A 26 -3.02 -9.34 7.42
CA ASN A 26 -3.35 -8.38 8.49
C ASN A 26 -2.27 -7.31 8.72
N GLU A 27 -1.35 -7.13 7.77
CA GLU A 27 -0.36 -6.06 7.76
C GLU A 27 -0.91 -4.96 6.84
N PRO A 28 -1.60 -3.93 7.39
CA PRO A 28 -2.10 -2.78 6.62
C PRO A 28 -0.95 -1.87 6.15
N GLU A 29 0.23 -2.44 5.97
CA GLU A 29 1.36 -1.75 5.45
C GLU A 29 1.19 -1.69 3.95
N VAL A 30 1.04 -0.46 3.46
CA VAL A 30 1.23 -0.19 2.06
C VAL A 30 2.65 -0.68 1.73
N ARG A 31 2.78 -1.75 0.95
CA ARG A 31 4.08 -2.30 0.52
C ARG A 31 4.25 -2.05 -0.97
N GLY A 32 5.31 -1.34 -1.35
CA GLY A 32 5.76 -1.24 -2.74
C GLY A 32 5.11 -0.16 -3.61
N THR A 33 4.30 0.75 -3.07
CA THR A 33 3.82 1.95 -3.78
C THR A 33 4.46 3.21 -3.20
N CYS A 34 4.38 4.38 -3.85
CA CYS A 34 4.93 5.62 -3.28
C CYS A 34 4.41 5.94 -1.86
N ALA A 35 3.20 5.46 -1.51
CA ALA A 35 2.64 5.61 -0.17
C ALA A 35 3.29 4.69 0.88
N SER A 36 3.95 3.61 0.48
CA SER A 36 4.71 2.71 1.37
C SER A 36 5.92 3.35 2.04
N GLN A 37 6.48 4.39 1.42
CA GLN A 37 7.62 5.14 1.95
C GLN A 37 7.18 6.32 2.82
N ASN A 38 5.87 6.56 2.96
CA ASN A 38 5.36 7.66 3.77
C ASN A 38 5.34 7.25 5.25
N PRO A 39 6.17 7.85 6.10
CA PRO A 39 6.27 7.47 7.52
C PRO A 39 5.00 7.75 8.33
N LEU A 40 4.07 8.57 7.82
CA LEU A 40 2.77 8.81 8.46
C LEU A 40 1.79 7.63 8.34
N LEU A 41 1.98 6.73 7.36
CA LEU A 41 1.10 5.58 7.13
C LEU A 41 1.69 4.26 7.64
N LYS A 42 2.90 4.27 8.21
CA LYS A 42 3.53 3.09 8.81
C LYS A 42 3.25 3.05 10.31
N SER A 43 2.91 1.86 10.79
CA SER A 43 2.61 1.60 12.21
C SER A 43 3.87 1.29 13.04
N GLU A 44 5.02 1.13 12.40
CA GLU A 44 6.30 0.73 13.00
C GLU A 44 7.35 1.86 12.89
N GLU A 45 8.25 1.93 13.87
CA GLU A 45 9.35 2.91 13.93
C GLU A 45 10.49 2.51 12.97
N GLU A 46 10.20 2.55 11.66
CA GLU A 46 11.14 2.15 10.62
C GLU A 46 11.94 3.32 10.05
N SER A 47 13.17 3.05 9.61
CA SER A 47 13.97 3.98 8.81
C SER A 47 13.38 4.11 7.40
N CYS A 48 13.00 5.32 6.99
CA CYS A 48 12.52 5.57 5.62
C CYS A 48 13.59 5.12 4.62
N SER A 49 13.26 4.21 3.69
CA SER A 49 14.24 3.62 2.77
C SER A 49 14.78 4.63 1.75
N TYR A 50 14.05 5.73 1.52
CA TYR A 50 14.43 6.81 0.62
C TYR A 50 15.43 7.81 1.23
N CYS A 51 15.28 8.17 2.51
CA CYS A 51 16.10 9.20 3.16
C CYS A 51 16.87 8.73 4.41
N GLY A 52 16.66 7.50 4.86
CA GLY A 52 17.35 6.87 6.00
C GLY A 52 16.94 7.37 7.38
N LYS A 53 16.07 8.40 7.48
CA LYS A 53 15.61 8.92 8.78
C LYS A 53 14.69 7.92 9.47
N LYS A 54 14.95 7.66 10.76
CA LYS A 54 14.01 6.97 11.65
C LYS A 54 12.89 7.95 11.99
N VAL A 55 11.66 7.61 11.65
CA VAL A 55 10.49 8.46 11.91
C VAL A 55 9.52 7.67 12.77
N LYS A 56 9.07 8.28 13.86
CA LYS A 56 8.04 7.72 14.73
C LYS A 56 6.65 7.93 14.12
N PRO A 57 5.73 6.97 14.27
CA PRO A 57 4.35 7.15 13.82
C PRO A 57 3.75 8.41 14.46
N GLY A 58 3.21 9.31 13.62
CA GLY A 58 2.64 10.59 14.04
C GLY A 58 3.61 11.77 14.13
N GLN A 59 4.90 11.60 13.82
CA GLN A 59 5.82 12.73 13.63
C GLN A 59 5.82 13.21 12.18
N GLU A 60 5.82 14.53 12.00
CA GLU A 60 6.06 15.13 10.69
C GLU A 60 7.45 14.72 10.19
N CYS A 61 7.50 14.16 8.98
CA CYS A 61 8.76 13.90 8.30
C CYS A 61 9.33 15.24 7.81
N ILE A 62 9.99 15.98 8.70
CA ILE A 62 10.60 17.26 8.37
C ILE A 62 11.73 17.00 7.38
N LYS A 63 11.47 17.42 6.13
CA LYS A 63 12.47 17.51 5.07
C LYS A 63 13.51 18.51 5.57
N ALA A 64 14.75 18.05 5.74
CA ALA A 64 15.85 18.97 6.02
C ALA A 64 16.10 19.84 4.78
#